data_AF-A0A1I9Q1R2-F1
#
_entry.id   AF-A0A1I9Q1R2-F1
#
_cell.length_a   1.000
_cell.length_b   1.000
_cell.length_c   1.000
_cell.angle_alpha   90.00
_cell.angle_beta   90.00
_cell.angle_gamma   90.00
#
_symmetry.space_group_name_H-M   'P 1'
#
loop_
_entity.id
_entity.type
_entity.pdbx_description
1 polymer ?
#
loop_
_entity_poly.entity_id
_entity_poly.type
_entity_poly.pdbx_seq_one_letter_code
_entity_poly.pdbx_strand_id
1 'polypeptide(L)'
;VTIIDSPVTWFRERVVTPNRESYPWYHQKFRRVPTIDECYTDDVICFYEANSQFKRDKTVDSEILNILRVRMEDCNMFHGPDAEAKCKSLVETYKVAEANWFCKYGDLGFHG
;
A
#
# COMPACT_ATOMS: atom_id res chain seq x y z
N VAL A 1 -27.89 19.41 -10.27
CA VAL A 1 -27.25 19.72 -8.98
C VAL A 1 -28.31 19.60 -7.91
N THR A 2 -28.10 18.74 -6.91
CA THR A 2 -29.06 18.45 -5.85
C THR A 2 -28.98 19.50 -4.73
N ILE A 3 -29.98 19.52 -3.84
CA ILE A 3 -30.03 20.42 -2.67
C ILE A 3 -28.77 20.29 -1.77
N ILE A 4 -28.09 19.14 -1.82
CA ILE A 4 -26.88 18.86 -1.04
C ILE A 4 -25.60 19.16 -1.84
N ASP A 5 -25.59 18.85 -3.14
CA ASP A 5 -24.39 19.01 -3.97
C ASP A 5 -24.05 20.49 -4.22
N SER A 6 -25.06 21.35 -4.40
CA SER A 6 -24.89 22.81 -4.56
C SER A 6 -24.13 23.48 -3.41
N PRO A 7 -24.52 23.32 -2.13
CA PRO A 7 -23.80 23.95 -1.03
C PRO A 7 -22.39 23.36 -0.81
N VAL A 8 -22.19 22.06 -1.07
CA VAL A 8 -20.87 21.41 -0.92
C VAL A 8 -19.89 21.90 -1.98
N THR A 9 -20.32 21.96 -3.25
CA THR A 9 -19.50 22.50 -4.34
C THR A 9 -19.15 23.97 -4.10
N TRP A 10 -20.14 24.77 -3.67
CA TRP A 10 -19.90 26.17 -3.29
C TRP A 10 -18.84 26.30 -2.17
N PHE A 11 -18.92 25.49 -1.11
CA PHE A 11 -17.96 25.55 -0.01
C PHE A 11 -16.55 25.15 -0.44
N ARG A 12 -16.41 24.10 -1.26
CA ARG A 12 -15.12 23.68 -1.83
C ARG A 12 -14.49 24.83 -2.63
N GLU A 13 -15.24 25.45 -3.52
CA GLU A 13 -14.74 26.50 -4.41
C GLU A 13 -14.47 27.82 -3.71
N ARG A 14 -15.32 28.21 -2.76
CA ARG A 14 -15.24 29.53 -2.10
C ARG A 14 -14.40 29.55 -0.83
N VAL A 15 -14.27 28.42 -0.13
CA VAL A 15 -13.57 28.36 1.16
C VAL A 15 -12.31 27.50 1.06
N VAL A 16 -12.43 26.23 0.62
CA VAL A 16 -11.32 25.27 0.68
C VAL A 16 -10.23 25.59 -0.33
N THR A 17 -10.61 25.81 -1.60
CA THR A 17 -9.65 25.96 -2.70
C THR A 17 -8.79 27.24 -2.57
N PRO A 18 -9.35 28.41 -2.23
CA PRO A 18 -8.56 29.63 -2.05
C PRO A 18 -7.68 29.61 -0.78
N ASN A 19 -8.08 28.86 0.25
CA ASN A 19 -7.33 28.75 1.50
C ASN A 19 -6.27 27.63 1.47
N ARG A 20 -6.16 26.89 0.37
CA ARG A 20 -5.18 25.82 0.20
C ARG A 20 -3.87 26.39 -0.32
N GLU A 21 -2.89 26.53 0.55
CA GLU A 21 -1.53 26.89 0.14
C GLU A 21 -0.94 25.78 -0.74
N SER A 22 -0.41 26.17 -1.91
CA SER A 22 0.31 25.25 -2.79
C SER A 22 1.79 25.30 -2.44
N TYR A 23 2.30 24.22 -1.85
CA TYR A 23 3.72 24.03 -1.59
C TYR A 23 4.21 22.73 -2.23
N PRO A 24 5.45 22.70 -2.74
CA PRO A 24 6.00 21.48 -3.32
C PRO A 24 6.26 20.46 -2.20
N TRP A 25 5.82 19.22 -2.44
CA TRP A 25 6.15 18.07 -1.61
C TRP A 25 6.72 16.97 -2.51
N TYR A 26 7.67 16.20 -2.00
CA TYR A 26 8.36 15.17 -2.78
C TYR A 26 8.26 13.81 -2.09
N HIS A 27 8.12 12.77 -2.88
CA HIS A 27 8.21 11.40 -2.39
C HIS A 27 9.65 11.09 -1.98
N GLN A 28 9.82 10.61 -0.75
CA GLN A 28 11.13 10.20 -0.25
C GLN A 28 11.65 8.99 -1.05
N LYS A 29 12.91 9.07 -1.48
CA LYS A 29 13.60 7.98 -2.18
C LYS A 29 14.69 7.44 -1.29
N PHE A 30 14.59 6.17 -0.94
CA PHE A 30 15.63 5.46 -0.20
C PHE A 30 16.52 4.69 -1.17
N ARG A 31 17.84 4.88 -1.04
CA ARG A 31 18.80 4.00 -1.72
C ARG A 31 18.78 2.62 -1.08
N ARG A 32 19.11 1.60 -1.87
CA ARG A 32 19.31 0.24 -1.39
C ARG A 32 20.60 0.16 -0.57
N VAL A 33 20.55 -0.67 0.46
CA VAL A 33 21.65 -1.04 1.37
C VAL A 33 21.93 -2.53 1.12
N PRO A 34 23.15 -3.02 1.41
CA PRO A 34 23.44 -4.45 1.49
C PRO A 34 22.37 -5.23 2.27
N THR A 35 22.07 -6.45 1.82
CA THR A 35 21.16 -7.34 2.55
C THR A 35 21.86 -7.98 3.74
N ILE A 36 21.07 -8.60 4.63
CA ILE A 36 21.61 -9.22 5.84
C ILE A 36 22.65 -10.32 5.54
N ASP A 37 22.53 -10.98 4.39
CA ASP A 37 23.42 -12.07 3.95
C ASP A 37 24.83 -11.58 3.61
N GLU A 38 24.99 -10.30 3.32
CA GLU A 38 26.28 -9.67 2.97
C GLU A 38 26.99 -9.06 4.17
N CYS A 39 26.31 -8.94 5.32
CA CYS A 39 26.85 -8.35 6.53
C CYS A 39 27.77 -9.32 7.30
N TYR A 40 28.84 -8.78 7.90
CA TYR A 40 29.65 -9.53 8.87
C TYR A 40 28.87 -9.80 10.16
N THR A 41 29.20 -10.89 10.86
CA THR A 41 28.45 -11.33 12.04
C THR A 41 28.52 -10.38 13.25
N ASP A 42 29.54 -9.54 13.30
CA ASP A 42 29.84 -8.59 14.38
C ASP A 42 29.50 -7.13 14.01
N ASP A 43 29.09 -6.85 12.77
CA ASP A 43 28.76 -5.50 12.31
C ASP A 43 27.30 -5.14 12.63
N VAL A 44 27.10 -4.60 13.82
CA VAL A 44 25.79 -4.12 14.30
C VAL A 44 25.21 -2.98 13.47
N ILE A 45 26.04 -2.19 12.76
CA ILE A 45 25.57 -1.07 11.94
C ILE A 45 24.97 -1.61 10.65
N CYS A 46 25.66 -2.54 9.99
CA CYS A 46 25.15 -3.23 8.81
C CYS A 46 23.80 -3.91 9.11
N PHE A 47 23.68 -4.59 10.25
CA PHE A 47 22.43 -5.20 10.70
C PHE A 47 21.30 -4.20 10.89
N TYR A 48 21.59 -3.05 11.48
CA TYR A 48 20.59 -2.01 11.70
C TYR A 48 20.05 -1.45 10.37
N GLU A 49 20.93 -1.16 9.41
CA GLU A 49 20.52 -0.62 8.11
C GLU A 49 19.76 -1.65 7.28
N ALA A 50 20.23 -2.90 7.24
CA ALA A 50 19.59 -4.02 6.55
C ALA A 50 18.20 -4.31 7.15
N ASN A 51 18.07 -4.37 8.47
CA ASN A 51 16.78 -4.56 9.15
C ASN A 51 15.83 -3.38 8.90
N SER A 52 16.35 -2.15 8.90
CA SER A 52 15.55 -0.96 8.57
C SER A 52 15.04 -1.00 7.12
N GLN A 53 15.84 -1.52 6.18
CA GLN A 53 15.38 -1.76 4.81
C GLN A 53 14.32 -2.86 4.75
N PHE A 54 14.55 -4.01 5.40
CA PHE A 54 13.59 -5.11 5.45
C PHE A 54 12.22 -4.66 5.98
N LYS A 55 12.19 -3.90 7.08
CA LYS A 55 10.94 -3.35 7.65
C LYS A 55 10.21 -2.45 6.67
N ARG A 56 10.92 -1.57 5.96
CA ARG A 56 10.33 -0.69 4.94
C ARG A 56 9.76 -1.50 3.78
N ASP A 57 10.51 -2.47 3.28
CA ASP A 57 10.07 -3.34 2.19
C ASP A 57 8.85 -4.18 2.61
N LYS A 58 8.80 -4.67 3.86
CA LYS A 58 7.63 -5.35 4.43
C LYS A 58 6.39 -4.44 4.45
N THR A 59 6.52 -3.18 4.88
CA THR A 59 5.41 -2.22 4.85
C THR A 59 4.95 -1.96 3.42
N VAL A 60 5.87 -1.81 2.47
CA VAL A 60 5.53 -1.62 1.05
C VAL A 60 4.79 -2.84 0.50
N ASP A 61 5.27 -4.05 0.77
CA ASP A 61 4.62 -5.30 0.33
C ASP A 61 3.22 -5.46 0.94
N SER A 62 3.04 -5.06 2.21
CA SER A 62 1.71 -5.03 2.86
C SER A 62 0.75 -4.05 2.19
N GLU A 63 1.23 -2.86 1.80
CA GLU A 63 0.39 -1.89 1.07
C GLU A 63 0.10 -2.35 -0.36
N ILE A 64 1.02 -3.05 -1.03
CA ILE A 64 0.75 -3.67 -2.34
C ILE A 64 -0.41 -4.67 -2.21
N LEU A 65 -0.37 -5.53 -1.19
CA LEU A 65 -1.44 -6.49 -0.92
C LEU A 65 -2.76 -5.80 -0.59
N ASN A 66 -2.72 -4.70 0.18
CA ASN A 66 -3.89 -3.88 0.50
C ASN A 66 -4.53 -3.29 -0.76
N ILE A 67 -3.72 -2.72 -1.67
CA ILE A 67 -4.21 -2.18 -2.96
C ILE A 67 -4.88 -3.29 -3.80
N LEU A 68 -4.29 -4.48 -3.86
CA LEU A 68 -4.87 -5.61 -4.60
C LEU A 68 -6.19 -6.07 -3.97
N ARG A 69 -6.30 -6.06 -2.64
CA ARG A 69 -7.54 -6.36 -1.93
C ARG A 69 -8.64 -5.37 -2.29
N VAL A 70 -8.37 -4.06 -2.18
CA VAL A 70 -9.34 -3.00 -2.51
C VAL A 70 -9.81 -3.14 -3.95
N ARG A 71 -8.90 -3.40 -4.91
CA ARG A 71 -9.29 -3.62 -6.32
C ARG A 71 -10.21 -4.82 -6.52
N MET A 72 -9.94 -5.92 -5.81
CA MET A 72 -10.79 -7.10 -5.84
C MET A 72 -12.17 -6.80 -5.24
N GLU A 73 -12.21 -6.14 -4.08
CA GLU A 73 -13.46 -5.74 -3.41
C GLU A 73 -14.29 -4.76 -4.23
N ASP A 74 -13.67 -3.75 -4.82
CA ASP A 74 -14.31 -2.77 -5.72
C ASP A 74 -14.94 -3.46 -6.93
N CYS A 75 -14.21 -4.40 -7.55
CA CYS A 75 -14.75 -5.17 -8.67
C CYS A 75 -15.96 -6.02 -8.25
N ASN A 76 -15.84 -6.71 -7.11
CA ASN A 76 -16.91 -7.55 -6.59
C ASN A 76 -18.17 -6.72 -6.25
N MET A 77 -17.98 -5.55 -5.65
CA MET A 77 -19.07 -4.63 -5.33
C MET A 77 -19.75 -4.08 -6.59
N PHE A 78 -18.96 -3.73 -7.62
CA PHE A 78 -19.49 -3.18 -8.86
C PHE A 78 -20.29 -4.20 -9.68
N HIS A 79 -19.86 -5.46 -9.72
CA HIS A 79 -20.50 -6.51 -10.52
C HIS A 79 -21.52 -7.37 -9.75
N GLY A 80 -21.52 -7.33 -8.42
CA GLY A 80 -22.48 -8.04 -7.57
C GLY A 80 -22.59 -9.54 -7.91
N PRO A 81 -23.75 -10.03 -8.39
CA PRO A 81 -23.95 -11.45 -8.67
C PRO A 81 -23.07 -11.99 -9.81
N ASP A 82 -22.64 -11.14 -10.75
CA ASP A 82 -21.78 -11.56 -11.88
C ASP A 82 -20.27 -11.55 -11.54
N ALA A 83 -19.92 -11.19 -10.30
CA ALA A 83 -18.54 -10.96 -9.90
C ALA A 83 -17.63 -12.19 -10.09
N GLU A 84 -18.17 -13.40 -9.92
CA GLU A 84 -17.39 -14.64 -10.05
C GLU A 84 -16.75 -14.78 -11.45
N ALA A 85 -17.49 -14.44 -12.50
CA ALA A 85 -16.97 -14.52 -13.87
C ALA A 85 -16.13 -13.27 -14.23
N LYS A 86 -16.59 -12.08 -13.83
CA LYS A 86 -16.00 -10.80 -14.26
C LYS A 86 -14.74 -10.40 -13.48
N CYS A 87 -14.65 -10.75 -12.20
CA CYS A 87 -13.55 -10.36 -11.30
C CYS A 87 -12.52 -11.47 -11.06
N LYS A 88 -12.66 -12.62 -11.72
CA LYS A 88 -11.81 -13.80 -11.53
C LYS A 88 -10.32 -13.50 -11.57
N SER A 89 -9.87 -12.72 -12.55
CA SER A 89 -8.44 -12.38 -12.70
C SER A 89 -7.89 -11.57 -11.52
N LEU A 90 -8.69 -10.66 -10.94
CA LEU A 90 -8.30 -9.87 -9.79
C LEU A 90 -8.26 -10.71 -8.51
N VAL A 91 -9.22 -11.63 -8.36
CA VAL A 91 -9.23 -12.60 -7.25
C VAL A 91 -8.00 -13.50 -7.30
N GLU A 92 -7.68 -14.06 -8.47
CA GLU A 92 -6.50 -14.89 -8.67
C GLU A 92 -5.21 -14.12 -8.38
N THR A 93 -5.10 -12.89 -8.89
CA THR A 93 -3.94 -12.02 -8.64
C THR A 93 -3.78 -11.73 -7.14
N TYR A 94 -4.87 -11.41 -6.44
CA TYR A 94 -4.85 -11.19 -4.99
C TYR A 94 -4.42 -12.45 -4.26
N LYS A 95 -4.94 -13.63 -4.62
CA LYS A 95 -4.61 -14.89 -3.95
C LYS A 95 -3.15 -15.30 -4.12
N VAL A 96 -2.58 -15.09 -5.30
CA VAL A 96 -1.15 -15.31 -5.54
C VAL A 96 -0.31 -14.34 -4.73
N ALA A 97 -0.67 -13.06 -4.70
CA ALA A 97 0.04 -12.07 -3.89
C ALA A 97 -0.07 -12.34 -2.38
N GLU A 98 -1.23 -12.77 -1.90
CA GLU A 98 -1.49 -13.18 -0.52
C GLU A 98 -0.61 -14.37 -0.11
N ALA A 99 -0.53 -15.40 -0.96
CA ALA A 99 0.34 -16.55 -0.72
C ALA A 99 1.83 -16.15 -0.70
N ASN A 100 2.27 -15.31 -1.63
CA ASN A 100 3.67 -14.84 -1.67
C ASN A 100 4.04 -13.98 -0.45
N TRP A 101 3.13 -13.11 -0.02
CA TRP A 101 3.32 -12.28 1.18
C TRP A 101 3.38 -13.16 2.43
N PHE A 102 2.49 -14.13 2.56
CA PHE A 102 2.48 -15.06 3.69
C PHE A 102 3.74 -15.94 3.72
N CYS A 103 4.19 -16.44 2.57
CA CYS A 103 5.44 -17.19 2.46
C CYS A 103 6.67 -16.39 2.94
N LYS A 104 6.68 -15.08 2.68
CA LYS A 104 7.79 -14.20 3.06
C LYS A 104 7.71 -13.71 4.52
N TYR A 105 6.52 -13.49 5.06
CA TYR A 105 6.33 -12.78 6.33
C TYR A 105 5.42 -13.44 7.37
N GLY A 106 4.73 -14.52 7.03
CA GLY A 106 3.59 -15.06 7.79
C GLY A 106 3.93 -15.51 9.22
N ASP A 107 5.02 -16.26 9.37
CA ASP A 107 5.37 -16.91 10.65
C ASP A 107 6.53 -16.23 11.40
N LEU A 108 6.87 -14.99 11.05
CA LEU A 108 7.98 -14.24 11.67
C LEU A 108 7.69 -13.79 13.12
N GLY A 109 6.44 -13.91 13.59
CA GLY A 109 6.01 -13.54 14.93
C GLY A 109 6.01 -12.03 15.18
N PHE A 110 5.79 -11.63 16.44
CA PHE A 110 5.64 -10.22 16.83
C PHE A 110 6.89 -9.36 16.60
N HIS A 111 8.08 -9.98 16.69
CA HIS A 111 9.36 -9.27 16.57
C HIS A 111 9.90 -9.21 15.13
N GLY A 112 9.17 -9.75 14.15
CA GLY A 112 9.60 -9.86 12.77
C GLY A 112 8.88 -8.98 11.76
#